data_AF-D3RNC4-F1
#
_entry.id   AF-D3RNC4-F1
#
_cell.length_a   1.000
_cell.length_b   1.000
_cell.length_c   1.000
_cell.angle_alpha   90.00
_cell.angle_beta   90.00
_cell.angle_gamma   90.00
#
_symmetry.space_group_name_H-M   'P 1'
#
loop_
_entity.id
_entity.type
_entity.pdbx_description
1 polymer ?
#
loop_
_entity_poly.entity_id
_entity_poly.type
_entity_poly.pdbx_seq_one_letter_code
_entity_poly.pdbx_strand_id
1 'polypeptide(L)'
;METDGPTPSAFLDIATNLLAILLIVTLFALTAPRQRDEGASQLPARPSAGPRFVEPQRERFPPFSRFYFVLADRVAVWDQEAVVAALAAAPDTRSGATWQGRFVWRPEPLVTRDIDTFQLEFRLDREAILSRSPPWSAEQTERLVDELAQDAARDRIAPVFIVHPDGLETFVPLYERLQATGQRFRWFTQRPDEPVLIGRHVAQFTHYGLYW
;
A
#
# COMPACT_ATOMS: atom_id res chain seq x y z
N MET A 1 -49.99 69.38 33.17
CA MET A 1 -49.46 68.23 33.92
C MET A 1 -50.57 67.21 33.97
N GLU A 2 -50.56 66.29 33.02
CA GLU A 2 -51.35 65.06 33.00
C GLU A 2 -50.45 64.05 32.28
N THR A 3 -50.05 63.01 33.00
CA THR A 3 -49.20 61.93 32.50
C THR A 3 -50.11 60.88 31.89
N ASP A 4 -50.11 60.76 30.56
CA ASP A 4 -50.74 59.65 29.84
C ASP A 4 -50.03 58.35 30.22
N GLY A 5 -50.75 57.46 30.91
CA GLY A 5 -50.28 56.12 31.25
C GLY A 5 -50.28 55.20 30.02
N PRO A 6 -49.29 54.31 29.86
CA PRO A 6 -49.26 53.39 28.73
C PRO A 6 -50.42 52.39 28.77
N THR A 7 -51.10 52.30 27.62
CA THR A 7 -52.36 51.60 27.35
C THR A 7 -52.24 50.07 27.50
N PRO A 8 -53.18 49.39 28.17
CA PRO A 8 -53.17 47.93 28.37
C PRO A 8 -53.18 47.09 27.07
N SER A 9 -53.48 47.69 25.92
CA SER A 9 -53.45 47.04 24.59
C SER A 9 -52.04 46.63 24.15
N ALA A 10 -51.01 47.45 24.43
CA ALA A 10 -49.65 47.18 23.96
C ALA A 10 -49.03 45.96 24.65
N PHE A 11 -49.38 45.72 25.91
CA PHE A 11 -48.93 44.56 26.67
C PHE A 11 -49.60 43.27 26.18
N LEU A 12 -50.88 43.34 25.79
CA LEU A 12 -51.62 42.20 25.27
C LEU A 12 -51.09 41.77 23.89
N ASP A 13 -50.74 42.72 23.02
CA ASP A 13 -50.14 42.42 21.71
C ASP A 13 -48.76 41.79 21.85
N ILE A 14 -47.93 42.27 22.79
CA ILE A 14 -46.62 41.68 23.07
C ILE A 14 -46.78 40.26 23.61
N ALA A 15 -47.68 40.04 24.58
CA ALA A 15 -47.93 38.72 25.16
C ALA A 15 -48.46 37.72 24.11
N THR A 16 -49.33 38.18 23.21
CA THR A 16 -49.90 37.34 22.15
C THR A 16 -48.84 36.94 21.11
N ASN A 17 -47.97 37.88 20.73
CA ASN A 17 -46.85 37.58 19.83
C ASN A 17 -45.83 36.63 20.47
N LEU A 18 -45.53 36.80 21.76
CA LEU A 18 -44.63 35.89 22.49
C LEU A 18 -45.21 34.48 22.59
N LEU A 19 -46.52 34.37 22.82
CA LEU A 19 -47.23 33.10 22.85
C LEU A 19 -47.21 32.41 21.48
N ALA A 20 -47.41 33.17 20.40
CA ALA A 20 -47.34 32.66 19.04
C ALA A 20 -45.94 32.13 18.70
N ILE A 21 -44.88 32.85 19.08
CA ILE A 21 -43.49 32.40 18.90
C ILE A 21 -43.22 31.13 19.70
N LEU A 22 -43.65 31.07 20.97
CA LEU A 22 -43.50 29.88 21.81
C LEU A 22 -44.23 28.67 21.20
N LEU A 23 -45.43 28.85 20.68
CA LEU A 23 -46.17 27.79 20.01
C LEU A 23 -45.45 27.30 18.75
N ILE A 24 -44.91 28.20 17.93
CA ILE A 24 -44.15 27.85 16.72
C ILE A 24 -42.88 27.08 17.11
N VAL A 25 -42.10 27.56 18.08
CA VAL A 25 -40.88 26.88 18.56
C VAL A 25 -41.21 25.51 19.15
N THR A 26 -42.31 25.39 19.90
CA THR A 26 -42.74 24.12 20.47
C THR A 26 -43.19 23.14 19.38
N LEU A 27 -43.89 23.63 18.35
CA LEU A 27 -44.28 22.83 17.20
C LEU A 27 -43.05 22.35 16.42
N PHE A 28 -42.04 23.18 16.23
CA PHE A 28 -40.76 22.77 15.64
C PHE A 28 -40.01 21.78 16.52
N ALA A 29 -40.02 21.93 17.84
CA ALA A 29 -39.37 20.98 18.75
C ALA A 29 -40.08 19.61 18.79
N LEU A 30 -41.40 19.58 18.61
CA LEU A 30 -42.21 18.37 18.57
C LEU A 30 -42.20 17.68 17.20
N THR A 31 -42.12 18.45 16.11
CA THR A 31 -42.08 17.94 14.74
C THR A 31 -40.66 17.73 14.21
N ALA A 32 -39.64 18.27 14.88
CA ALA A 32 -38.26 17.92 14.62
C ALA A 32 -38.15 16.39 14.71
N PRO A 33 -37.77 15.71 13.61
CA PRO A 33 -37.55 14.28 13.67
C PRO A 33 -36.53 14.07 14.78
N ARG A 34 -36.87 13.24 15.78
CA ARG A 34 -35.86 12.70 16.69
C ARG A 34 -34.80 12.15 15.76
N GLN A 35 -33.64 12.81 15.69
CA GLN A 35 -32.41 12.15 15.28
C GLN A 35 -32.26 11.04 16.31
N ARG A 36 -32.85 9.87 16.04
CA ARG A 36 -32.20 8.65 16.44
C ARG A 36 -30.81 8.83 15.89
N ASP A 37 -29.84 8.90 16.78
CA ASP A 37 -28.52 8.37 16.48
C ASP A 37 -28.77 6.92 16.05
N GLU A 38 -29.19 6.74 14.80
CA GLU A 38 -28.91 5.54 14.03
C GLU A 38 -27.41 5.58 13.84
N GLY A 39 -26.69 5.32 14.94
CA GLY A 39 -25.30 4.96 14.89
C GLY A 39 -25.22 3.86 13.84
N ALA A 40 -24.35 4.05 12.86
CA ALA A 40 -24.08 3.13 11.76
C ALA A 40 -23.50 1.77 12.23
N SER A 41 -23.90 1.28 13.41
CA SER A 41 -23.28 0.22 14.19
C SER A 41 -24.27 -0.90 14.57
N GLN A 42 -25.29 -1.14 13.76
CA GLN A 42 -26.14 -2.35 13.89
C GLN A 42 -26.02 -3.32 12.71
N LEU A 43 -25.04 -3.13 11.83
CA LEU A 43 -24.53 -4.29 11.11
C LEU A 43 -23.77 -5.14 12.14
N PRO A 44 -24.10 -6.43 12.33
CA PRO A 44 -23.25 -7.28 13.13
C PRO A 44 -21.85 -7.14 12.58
N ALA A 45 -20.89 -6.76 13.43
CA ALA A 45 -19.48 -6.74 13.07
C ALA A 45 -19.22 -8.11 12.43
N ARG A 46 -19.01 -8.11 11.11
CA ARG A 46 -18.70 -9.32 10.35
C ARG A 46 -17.65 -10.03 11.19
N PRO A 47 -17.78 -11.33 11.51
CA PRO A 47 -16.78 -12.02 12.29
C PRO A 47 -15.44 -11.64 11.69
N SER A 48 -14.55 -11.03 12.49
CA SER A 48 -13.23 -10.68 12.03
C SER A 48 -12.48 -12.00 11.89
N ALA A 49 -12.78 -12.74 10.81
CA ALA A 49 -11.90 -13.76 10.33
C ALA A 49 -10.53 -13.09 10.26
N GLY A 50 -9.54 -13.70 10.94
CA GLY A 50 -8.20 -13.17 10.97
C GLY A 50 -7.77 -12.83 9.54
N PRO A 51 -7.00 -11.74 9.33
CA PRO A 51 -6.58 -11.37 7.99
C PRO A 51 -5.86 -12.57 7.37
N ARG A 52 -6.38 -13.04 6.23
CA ARG A 52 -5.85 -14.14 5.41
C ARG A 52 -5.19 -13.58 4.16
N PHE A 53 -4.19 -14.28 3.65
CA PHE A 53 -3.59 -13.90 2.38
C PHE A 53 -4.61 -14.07 1.25
N VAL A 54 -4.69 -13.08 0.37
CA VAL A 54 -5.48 -13.12 -0.86
C VAL A 54 -4.52 -12.94 -2.02
N GLU A 55 -4.51 -13.90 -2.94
CA GLU A 55 -3.61 -13.88 -4.07
C GLU A 55 -3.91 -12.69 -5.00
N PRO A 56 -2.88 -11.91 -5.41
CA PRO A 56 -3.06 -10.82 -6.36
C PRO A 56 -3.58 -11.32 -7.72
N GLN A 57 -4.63 -10.69 -8.25
CA GLN A 57 -5.19 -11.02 -9.57
C GLN A 57 -4.32 -10.43 -10.69
N ARG A 58 -3.24 -11.14 -11.04
CA ARG A 58 -2.21 -10.70 -12.00
C ARG A 58 -2.74 -10.42 -13.40
N GLU A 59 -3.78 -11.11 -13.83
CA GLU A 59 -4.42 -10.85 -15.13
C GLU A 59 -5.07 -9.47 -15.19
N ARG A 60 -5.42 -8.91 -14.03
CA ARG A 60 -5.96 -7.54 -13.93
C ARG A 60 -4.85 -6.50 -13.75
N PHE A 61 -3.73 -6.91 -13.14
CA PHE A 61 -2.60 -6.04 -12.83
C PHE A 61 -1.28 -6.79 -13.04
N PRO A 62 -0.68 -6.74 -14.24
CA PRO A 62 0.62 -7.33 -14.49
C PRO A 62 1.69 -6.71 -13.57
N PRO A 63 2.79 -7.42 -13.28
CA PRO A 63 3.84 -6.88 -12.43
C PRO A 63 4.46 -5.65 -13.09
N PHE A 64 4.28 -4.47 -12.51
CA PHE A 64 4.92 -3.24 -13.00
C PHE A 64 6.43 -3.20 -12.73
N SER A 65 6.94 -4.15 -11.93
CA SER A 65 8.35 -4.17 -11.55
C SER A 65 8.86 -5.60 -11.38
N ARG A 66 10.12 -5.80 -11.77
CA ARG A 66 10.86 -7.05 -11.57
C ARG A 66 12.08 -6.77 -10.72
N PHE A 67 12.27 -7.54 -9.66
CA PHE A 67 13.27 -7.27 -8.65
C PHE A 67 14.47 -8.21 -8.79
N TYR A 68 15.66 -7.68 -8.54
CA TYR A 68 16.92 -8.38 -8.65
C TYR A 68 17.75 -8.15 -7.39
N PHE A 69 18.29 -9.21 -6.81
CA PHE A 69 19.32 -9.12 -5.78
C PHE A 69 20.68 -9.05 -6.44
N VAL A 70 21.47 -8.03 -6.08
CA VAL A 70 22.86 -7.89 -6.50
C VAL A 70 23.77 -8.13 -5.31
N LEU A 71 24.57 -9.20 -5.39
CA LEU A 71 25.52 -9.66 -4.38
C LEU A 71 26.92 -9.76 -5.01
N ALA A 72 27.93 -10.10 -4.21
CA ALA A 72 29.27 -10.37 -4.71
C ALA A 72 29.24 -11.41 -5.85
N ASP A 73 29.63 -10.96 -7.05
CA ASP A 73 29.66 -11.74 -8.29
C ASP A 73 28.33 -12.42 -8.64
N ARG A 74 27.18 -11.89 -8.20
CA ARG A 74 25.86 -12.45 -8.55
C ARG A 74 24.84 -11.35 -8.80
N VAL A 75 24.03 -11.57 -9.83
CA VAL A 75 22.74 -10.89 -10.00
C VAL A 75 21.68 -11.97 -10.14
N ALA A 76 20.74 -12.02 -9.19
CA ALA A 76 19.70 -13.04 -9.12
C ALA A 76 18.33 -12.40 -9.17
N VAL A 77 17.45 -12.89 -10.06
CA VAL A 77 16.04 -12.48 -10.07
C VAL A 77 15.39 -12.92 -8.76
N TRP A 78 14.65 -12.04 -8.11
CA TRP A 78 13.81 -12.42 -6.97
C TRP A 78 12.60 -13.20 -7.45
N ASP A 79 12.51 -14.47 -7.03
CA ASP A 79 11.39 -15.37 -7.23
C ASP A 79 10.23 -15.01 -6.29
N GLN A 80 9.52 -13.93 -6.64
CA GLN A 80 8.31 -13.51 -5.94
C GLN A 80 7.16 -14.51 -6.13
N GLU A 81 7.17 -15.29 -7.21
CA GLU A 81 6.18 -16.34 -7.45
C GLU A 81 6.23 -17.40 -6.38
N ALA A 82 7.43 -17.85 -6.00
CA ALA A 82 7.58 -18.82 -4.92
C ALA A 82 7.01 -18.29 -3.59
N VAL A 83 7.16 -17.00 -3.30
CA VAL A 83 6.58 -16.38 -2.10
C VAL A 83 5.04 -16.37 -2.16
N VAL A 84 4.48 -15.91 -3.28
CA VAL A 84 3.03 -15.86 -3.50
C VAL A 84 2.42 -17.26 -3.46
N ALA A 85 3.03 -18.22 -4.14
CA ALA A 85 2.57 -19.61 -4.15
C ALA A 85 2.61 -20.24 -2.75
N ALA A 86 3.66 -19.97 -1.97
CA ALA A 86 3.74 -20.46 -0.59
C ALA A 86 2.66 -19.85 0.32
N LEU A 87 2.38 -18.55 0.19
CA LEU A 87 1.29 -17.89 0.92
C LEU A 87 -0.10 -18.35 0.45
N ALA A 88 -0.29 -18.58 -0.85
CA ALA A 88 -1.55 -19.06 -1.41
C ALA A 88 -1.86 -20.51 -0.99
N ALA A 89 -0.84 -21.36 -0.85
CA ALA A 89 -0.99 -22.74 -0.38
C ALA A 89 -1.37 -22.83 1.11
N ALA A 90 -1.00 -21.83 1.91
CA ALA A 90 -1.28 -21.76 3.33
C ALA A 90 -1.76 -20.33 3.72
N PRO A 91 -2.98 -19.93 3.33
CA PRO A 91 -3.42 -18.53 3.39
C PRO A 91 -3.60 -17.99 4.81
N ASP A 92 -3.71 -18.86 5.81
CA ASP A 92 -3.79 -18.49 7.24
C ASP A 92 -2.39 -18.30 7.86
N THR A 93 -1.32 -18.66 7.14
CA THR A 93 0.06 -18.46 7.59
C THR A 93 0.56 -17.08 7.18
N ARG A 94 1.34 -16.46 8.07
CA ARG A 94 1.95 -15.15 7.84
C ARG A 94 3.42 -15.21 7.52
N SER A 95 4.01 -16.39 7.48
CA SER A 95 5.45 -16.54 7.29
C SER A 95 5.76 -17.84 6.58
N GLY A 96 6.84 -17.84 5.83
CA GLY A 96 7.34 -19.02 5.17
C GLY A 96 8.77 -18.84 4.69
N ALA A 97 9.21 -19.75 3.84
CA ALA A 97 10.54 -19.72 3.26
C ALA A 97 10.48 -20.11 1.78
N THR A 98 11.36 -19.50 1.01
CA THR A 98 11.75 -19.94 -0.34
C THR A 98 13.21 -20.36 -0.29
N TRP A 99 13.75 -20.83 -1.42
CA TRP A 99 15.18 -21.08 -1.50
C TRP A 99 16.03 -19.81 -1.40
N GLN A 100 15.45 -18.63 -1.63
CA GLN A 100 16.15 -17.34 -1.60
C GLN A 100 16.09 -16.65 -0.24
N GLY A 101 15.31 -17.18 0.71
CA GLY A 101 15.13 -16.49 1.98
C GLY A 101 13.85 -16.84 2.72
N ARG A 102 13.60 -16.06 3.78
CA ARG A 102 12.41 -16.19 4.62
C ARG A 102 11.55 -14.96 4.45
N PHE A 103 10.25 -15.14 4.47
CA PHE A 103 9.30 -14.04 4.33
C PHE A 103 8.31 -14.00 5.48
N VAL A 104 7.87 -12.78 5.79
CA VAL A 104 6.76 -12.49 6.70
C VAL A 104 5.79 -11.56 5.98
N TRP A 105 4.59 -12.04 5.75
CA TRP A 105 3.45 -11.25 5.31
C TRP A 105 2.83 -10.55 6.52
N ARG A 106 2.86 -9.22 6.50
CA ARG A 106 2.24 -8.34 7.48
C ARG A 106 0.93 -7.82 6.87
N PRO A 107 -0.23 -8.36 7.29
CA PRO A 107 -1.51 -7.81 6.85
C PRO A 107 -1.68 -6.41 7.42
N GLU A 108 -1.94 -5.43 6.56
CA GLU A 108 -2.56 -4.18 7.01
C GLU A 108 -4.08 -4.41 7.15
N PRO A 109 -4.76 -3.78 8.12
CA PRO A 109 -6.20 -3.82 8.15
C PRO A 109 -6.74 -3.27 6.82
N LEU A 110 -7.58 -4.05 6.15
CA LEU A 110 -8.25 -3.70 4.89
C LEU A 110 -9.25 -2.56 5.14
N VAL A 111 -8.77 -1.35 5.43
CA VAL A 111 -9.63 -0.19 5.74
C VAL A 111 -10.21 0.43 4.46
N THR A 112 -9.67 0.10 3.29
CA THR A 112 -10.19 0.53 1.98
C THR A 112 -10.47 -0.69 1.11
N ARG A 113 -11.74 -0.91 0.75
CA ARG A 113 -12.25 -2.12 0.09
C ARG A 113 -11.70 -2.39 -1.32
N ASP A 114 -10.91 -1.47 -1.88
CA ASP A 114 -10.52 -1.49 -3.30
C ASP A 114 -9.02 -1.71 -3.52
N ILE A 115 -8.18 -1.69 -2.47
CA ILE A 115 -6.73 -1.93 -2.59
C ILE A 115 -6.29 -2.89 -1.49
N ASP A 116 -5.82 -4.07 -1.89
CA ASP A 116 -5.20 -5.04 -0.98
C ASP A 116 -3.86 -4.48 -0.48
N THR A 117 -3.93 -3.77 0.66
CA THR A 117 -2.75 -3.27 1.36
C THR A 117 -2.07 -4.43 2.08
N PHE A 118 -0.86 -4.77 1.64
CA PHE A 118 0.00 -5.70 2.35
C PHE A 118 1.42 -5.20 2.36
N GLN A 119 2.14 -5.58 3.42
CA GLN A 119 3.58 -5.43 3.51
C GLN A 119 4.20 -6.82 3.61
N LEU A 120 5.15 -7.09 2.73
CA LEU A 120 5.98 -8.29 2.74
C LEU A 120 7.36 -7.90 3.25
N GLU A 121 7.79 -8.57 4.31
CA GLU A 121 9.14 -8.49 4.83
C GLU A 121 9.92 -9.73 4.37
N PHE A 122 10.98 -9.54 3.61
CA PHE A 122 11.78 -10.62 3.05
C PHE A 122 13.22 -10.56 3.56
N ARG A 123 13.64 -11.58 4.30
CA ARG A 123 15.03 -11.76 4.73
C ARG A 123 15.74 -12.66 3.74
N LEU A 124 16.71 -12.09 3.03
CA LEU A 124 17.52 -12.80 2.05
C LEU A 124 18.36 -13.90 2.70
N ASP A 125 18.40 -15.07 2.06
CA ASP A 125 19.39 -16.11 2.32
C ASP A 125 20.55 -15.93 1.31
N ARG A 126 21.53 -15.13 1.72
CA ARG A 126 22.68 -14.78 0.88
C ARG A 126 23.49 -16.01 0.46
N GLU A 127 23.73 -16.93 1.40
CA GLU A 127 24.53 -18.14 1.13
C GLU A 127 23.81 -19.06 0.13
N ALA A 128 22.49 -19.19 0.23
CA ALA A 128 21.71 -19.97 -0.73
C ALA A 128 21.78 -19.38 -2.14
N ILE A 129 21.79 -18.05 -2.29
CA ILE A 129 21.92 -17.41 -3.61
C ILE A 129 23.33 -17.59 -4.16
N LEU A 130 24.37 -17.32 -3.36
CA LEU A 130 25.76 -17.48 -3.80
C LEU A 130 26.09 -18.91 -4.25
N SER A 131 25.49 -19.91 -3.60
CA SER A 131 25.71 -21.33 -3.88
C SER A 131 24.90 -21.88 -5.07
N ARG A 132 23.74 -21.27 -5.39
CA ARG A 132 22.84 -21.78 -6.45
C ARG A 132 22.84 -20.93 -7.72
N SER A 133 23.13 -19.65 -7.62
CA SER A 133 23.18 -18.76 -8.79
C SER A 133 24.57 -18.83 -9.45
N PRO A 134 24.64 -18.84 -10.79
CA PRO A 134 25.91 -18.82 -11.50
C PRO A 134 26.64 -17.49 -11.28
N PRO A 135 28.00 -17.48 -11.31
CA PRO A 135 28.77 -16.25 -11.27
C PRO A 135 28.37 -15.26 -12.36
N TRP A 136 28.40 -13.97 -12.02
CA TRP A 136 28.04 -12.88 -12.91
C TRP A 136 29.15 -12.58 -13.92
N SER A 137 28.79 -12.41 -15.21
CA SER A 137 29.72 -12.12 -16.29
C SER A 137 29.27 -10.94 -17.15
N ALA A 138 30.19 -10.41 -17.97
CA ALA A 138 29.88 -9.36 -18.94
C ALA A 138 28.83 -9.84 -19.97
N GLU A 139 28.90 -11.08 -20.42
CA GLU A 139 27.91 -11.65 -21.35
C GLU A 139 26.52 -11.78 -20.72
N GLN A 140 26.43 -11.96 -19.39
CA GLN A 140 25.15 -11.92 -18.68
C GLN A 140 24.61 -10.50 -18.54
N THR A 141 25.51 -9.51 -18.43
CA THR A 141 25.13 -8.09 -18.42
C THR A 141 24.44 -7.71 -19.73
N GLU A 142 25.05 -8.01 -20.87
CA GLU A 142 24.44 -7.72 -22.18
C GLU A 142 23.10 -8.45 -22.36
N ARG A 143 23.05 -9.74 -22.00
CA ARG A 143 21.79 -10.51 -22.07
C ARG A 143 20.69 -9.91 -21.20
N LEU A 144 21.01 -9.53 -19.96
CA LEU A 144 20.02 -8.95 -19.07
C LEU A 144 19.52 -7.60 -19.61
N VAL A 145 20.39 -6.76 -20.15
CA VAL A 145 19.99 -5.47 -20.73
C VAL A 145 19.05 -5.66 -21.91
N ASP A 146 19.34 -6.62 -22.80
CA ASP A 146 18.46 -6.96 -23.92
C ASP A 146 17.10 -7.50 -23.45
N GLU A 147 17.09 -8.39 -22.45
CA GLU A 147 15.88 -8.92 -21.83
C GLU A 147 15.02 -7.80 -21.23
N LEU A 148 15.65 -6.89 -20.50
CA LEU A 148 14.96 -5.76 -19.88
C LEU A 148 14.37 -4.81 -20.93
N ALA A 149 15.06 -4.60 -22.05
CA ALA A 149 14.55 -3.78 -23.15
C ALA A 149 13.28 -4.39 -23.77
N GLN A 150 13.25 -5.72 -23.93
CA GLN A 150 12.08 -6.45 -24.42
C GLN A 150 10.92 -6.40 -23.42
N ASP A 151 11.20 -6.64 -22.13
CA ASP A 151 10.21 -6.59 -21.05
C ASP A 151 9.59 -5.18 -20.91
N ALA A 152 10.41 -4.13 -21.07
CA ALA A 152 9.93 -2.75 -21.07
C ALA A 152 9.02 -2.44 -22.28
N ALA A 153 9.37 -2.95 -23.47
CA ALA A 153 8.60 -2.71 -24.69
C ALA A 153 7.27 -3.46 -24.72
N ARG A 154 7.25 -4.72 -24.25
CA ARG A 154 6.07 -5.60 -24.29
C ARG A 154 5.13 -5.36 -23.13
N ASP A 155 5.67 -5.36 -21.91
CA ASP A 155 4.88 -5.48 -20.68
C ASP A 155 5.00 -4.25 -19.77
N ARG A 156 5.80 -3.25 -20.17
CA ARG A 156 6.10 -2.04 -19.38
C ARG A 156 6.65 -2.36 -17.99
N ILE A 157 7.39 -3.46 -17.87
CA ILE A 157 8.02 -3.89 -16.63
C ILE A 157 9.26 -3.05 -16.36
N ALA A 158 9.37 -2.47 -15.16
CA ALA A 158 10.55 -1.73 -14.74
C ALA A 158 11.47 -2.61 -13.85
N PRO A 159 12.77 -2.76 -14.18
CA PRO A 159 13.72 -3.43 -13.31
C PRO A 159 14.01 -2.61 -12.04
N VAL A 160 14.10 -3.32 -10.93
CA VAL A 160 14.48 -2.78 -9.61
C VAL A 160 15.62 -3.63 -9.04
N PHE A 161 16.76 -3.00 -8.80
CA PHE A 161 17.96 -3.66 -8.27
C PHE A 161 18.13 -3.38 -6.77
N ILE A 162 18.22 -4.45 -6.01
CA ILE A 162 18.48 -4.45 -4.57
C ILE A 162 19.95 -4.76 -4.38
N VAL A 163 20.75 -3.73 -4.14
CA VAL A 163 22.21 -3.83 -4.13
C VAL A 163 22.70 -4.02 -2.71
N HIS A 164 23.24 -5.20 -2.41
CA HIS A 164 23.93 -5.43 -1.15
C HIS A 164 25.30 -4.77 -1.14
N PRO A 165 25.91 -4.52 0.04
CA PRO A 165 27.18 -3.83 0.14
C PRO A 165 28.32 -4.54 -0.59
N ASP A 166 28.28 -5.87 -0.63
CA ASP A 166 29.25 -6.72 -1.33
C ASP A 166 28.98 -6.86 -2.83
N GLY A 167 27.78 -6.46 -3.30
CA GLY A 167 27.40 -6.51 -4.71
C GLY A 167 27.67 -5.22 -5.48
N LEU A 168 28.20 -4.17 -4.84
CA LEU A 168 28.38 -2.87 -5.48
C LEU A 168 29.34 -2.96 -6.68
N GLU A 169 30.45 -3.68 -6.54
CA GLU A 169 31.42 -3.88 -7.64
C GLU A 169 30.80 -4.63 -8.82
N THR A 170 29.95 -5.61 -8.54
CA THR A 170 29.18 -6.34 -9.57
C THR A 170 28.13 -5.44 -10.24
N PHE A 171 27.56 -4.50 -9.49
CA PHE A 171 26.51 -3.62 -10.00
C PHE A 171 27.02 -2.51 -10.91
N VAL A 172 28.23 -1.96 -10.66
CA VAL A 172 28.76 -0.80 -11.39
C VAL A 172 28.76 -0.99 -12.92
N PRO A 173 29.31 -2.08 -13.49
CA PRO A 173 29.29 -2.28 -14.93
C PRO A 173 27.88 -2.40 -15.51
N LEU A 174 26.97 -3.08 -14.79
CA LEU A 174 25.57 -3.21 -15.17
C LEU A 174 24.86 -1.85 -15.16
N TYR A 175 25.11 -1.04 -14.13
CA TYR A 175 24.57 0.32 -14.01
C TYR A 175 25.00 1.20 -15.19
N GLU A 176 26.30 1.21 -15.52
CA GLU A 176 26.83 1.97 -16.65
C GLU A 176 26.18 1.53 -17.96
N ARG A 177 25.99 0.21 -18.13
CA ARG A 177 25.36 -0.33 -19.33
C ARG A 177 23.89 0.07 -19.46
N LEU A 178 23.12 -0.03 -18.38
CA LEU A 178 21.71 0.39 -18.32
C LEU A 178 21.54 1.89 -18.60
N GLN A 179 22.47 2.72 -18.11
CA GLN A 179 22.50 4.15 -18.41
C GLN A 179 22.80 4.41 -19.88
N ALA A 180 23.80 3.73 -20.44
CA ALA A 180 24.19 3.89 -21.84
C ALA A 180 23.07 3.51 -22.83
N THR A 181 22.23 2.55 -22.47
CA THR A 181 21.07 2.14 -23.29
C THR A 181 19.82 2.98 -23.05
N GLY A 182 19.86 3.95 -22.12
CA GLY A 182 18.71 4.79 -21.78
C GLY A 182 17.58 4.02 -21.09
N GLN A 183 17.89 2.86 -20.51
CA GLN A 183 16.91 2.03 -19.82
C GLN A 183 16.42 2.71 -18.55
N ARG A 184 15.10 2.68 -18.31
CA ARG A 184 14.54 3.10 -17.02
C ARG A 184 14.68 1.96 -16.02
N PHE A 185 15.37 2.21 -14.92
CA PHE A 185 15.51 1.28 -13.81
C PHE A 185 15.50 2.02 -12.48
N ARG A 186 15.29 1.27 -11.39
CA ARG A 186 15.49 1.76 -10.02
C ARG A 186 16.51 0.88 -9.33
N TRP A 187 17.20 1.44 -8.35
CA TRP A 187 18.07 0.66 -7.49
C TRP A 187 18.13 1.28 -6.10
N PHE A 188 18.40 0.47 -5.10
CA PHE A 188 18.62 0.92 -3.74
C PHE A 188 19.63 0.02 -3.04
N THR A 189 20.34 0.59 -2.08
CA THR A 189 21.28 -0.15 -1.24
C THR A 189 20.55 -0.79 -0.07
N GLN A 190 20.84 -2.06 0.20
CA GLN A 190 20.33 -2.78 1.37
C GLN A 190 21.44 -2.91 2.41
N ARG A 191 21.12 -2.68 3.70
CA ARG A 191 22.09 -2.94 4.78
C ARG A 191 22.21 -4.45 5.04
N PRO A 192 23.35 -4.92 5.55
CA PRO A 192 23.46 -6.29 6.05
C PRO A 192 22.35 -6.57 7.06
N ASP A 193 21.69 -7.72 6.95
CA ASP A 193 20.63 -8.22 7.84
C ASP A 193 19.31 -7.44 7.89
N GLU A 194 19.20 -6.34 7.14
CA GLU A 194 17.94 -5.62 6.99
C GLU A 194 17.02 -6.40 6.03
N PRO A 195 15.74 -6.64 6.37
CA PRO A 195 14.83 -7.28 5.43
C PRO A 195 14.46 -6.31 4.30
N VAL A 196 14.24 -6.86 3.10
CA VAL A 196 13.57 -6.12 2.03
C VAL A 196 12.11 -5.98 2.38
N LEU A 197 11.62 -4.74 2.36
CA LEU A 197 10.21 -4.44 2.57
C LEU A 197 9.55 -4.15 1.23
N ILE A 198 8.63 -5.01 0.80
CA ILE A 198 7.73 -4.72 -0.33
C ILE A 198 6.34 -4.47 0.22
N GLY A 199 5.90 -3.22 0.17
CA GLY A 199 4.53 -2.84 0.49
C GLY A 199 3.76 -2.44 -0.76
N ARG A 200 2.45 -2.69 -0.77
CA ARG A 200 1.46 -1.94 -1.54
C ARG A 200 0.72 -1.02 -0.58
N HIS A 201 1.37 0.05 -0.13
CA HIS A 201 0.69 1.00 0.74
C HIS A 201 -0.26 1.85 -0.11
N VAL A 202 -1.48 2.12 0.37
CA VAL A 202 -2.39 3.10 -0.28
C VAL A 202 -1.69 4.44 -0.48
N ALA A 203 -0.78 4.80 0.43
CA ALA A 203 0.04 5.99 0.35
C ALA A 203 0.97 6.03 -0.88
N GLN A 204 1.37 4.88 -1.45
CA GLN A 204 2.17 4.81 -2.69
C GLN A 204 1.36 5.11 -3.96
N PHE A 205 0.04 4.99 -3.91
CA PHE A 205 -0.86 5.32 -5.01
C PHE A 205 -1.50 6.71 -4.87
N THR A 206 -1.70 7.16 -3.63
CA THR A 206 -2.39 8.42 -3.31
C THR A 206 -1.45 9.60 -3.08
N HIS A 207 -0.22 9.33 -2.66
CA HIS A 207 0.83 10.32 -2.67
C HIS A 207 1.72 10.05 -3.88
N TYR A 208 1.84 11.02 -4.79
CA TYR A 208 2.89 11.05 -5.82
C TYR A 208 4.29 11.25 -5.19
N GLY A 209 4.54 10.63 -4.04
CA GLY A 209 5.80 10.66 -3.32
C GLY A 209 6.68 9.53 -3.82
N LEU A 210 7.89 9.87 -4.26
CA LEU A 210 8.98 8.92 -4.33
C LEU A 210 9.20 8.37 -2.91
N TYR A 211 8.98 7.07 -2.73
CA TYR A 211 9.35 6.40 -1.48
C TYR A 211 10.83 6.03 -1.56
N TRP A 212 11.57 6.61 -0.62
CA TRP A 212 13.01 6.47 -0.38
C TRP A 212 13.28 5.29 0.54
#